data_AF-A0A4Y3N7L4-F1
#
_entry.id   AF-A0A4Y3N7L4-F1
#
_cell.length_a   1.000
_cell.length_b   1.000
_cell.length_c   1.000
_cell.angle_alpha   90.00
_cell.angle_beta   90.00
_cell.angle_gamma   90.00
#
_symmetry.space_group_name_H-M   'P 1'
#
loop_
_entity.id
_entity.type
_entity.pdbx_description
1 polymer ?
#
loop_
_entity_poly.entity_id
_entity_poly.type
_entity_poly.pdbx_seq_one_letter_code
_entity_poly.pdbx_strand_id
1 'polypeptide(L)'
;MKYNRSGTAKYATLATLAVAITVAVCAPSAPADTNSFTASSGEVSQFPAASVAEALAAPISEQVAPSQTAPAPAAQQAEVIVPVPVVITPAPSVAAPAPVVTAPAPVVTAPAPAAPADVEPFIPAPPVVPAPQATIPPSTVAPAAPEPAPITPTEPSTPHVSPDFPVSGLYTFPDGHISFLLPAGWTAQTEVIPMDFYGDGRQTVDAHIYDETGTEVALIASGVYGGVVAGPVNRTILDSQQLTNFDNRDGVSNFAFFKDEYPFDPAVTRYFMGVVTNEFMTEGPESASAHSFLIMGNGASIARANMEVSMTVESAAAWMESEQYSKLKALLTSLQYAE
;
A
#
# COMPACT_ATOMS: atom_id res chain seq x y z
N MET A 1 14.65 -27.62 31.92
CA MET A 1 15.12 -28.06 30.59
C MET A 1 15.67 -26.83 29.86
N LYS A 2 16.95 -26.85 29.48
CA LYS A 2 17.61 -25.76 28.74
C LYS A 2 17.49 -26.06 27.25
N TYR A 3 16.85 -25.20 26.48
CA TYR A 3 16.82 -25.31 25.02
C TYR A 3 17.91 -24.41 24.41
N ASN A 4 18.86 -25.05 23.74
CA ASN A 4 19.90 -24.40 22.95
C ASN A 4 19.28 -23.89 21.63
N ARG A 5 19.37 -22.58 21.37
CA ARG A 5 19.08 -21.99 20.06
C ARG A 5 20.18 -22.40 19.07
N SER A 6 19.82 -23.06 17.97
CA SER A 6 20.74 -23.38 16.86
C SER A 6 21.00 -22.12 16.02
N GLY A 7 22.27 -21.74 15.90
CA GLY A 7 22.77 -20.57 15.16
C GLY A 7 22.81 -20.72 13.64
N THR A 8 21.81 -21.33 13.02
CA THR A 8 21.77 -21.61 11.57
C THR A 8 21.03 -20.57 10.73
N ALA A 9 20.38 -19.57 11.34
CA ALA A 9 19.63 -18.55 10.59
C ALA A 9 20.47 -17.38 10.04
N LYS A 10 21.78 -17.30 10.34
CA LYS A 10 22.62 -16.15 9.94
C LYS A 10 23.31 -16.29 8.57
N TYR A 11 23.25 -17.45 7.93
CA TYR A 11 23.99 -17.70 6.68
C TYR A 11 23.11 -17.84 5.43
N ALA A 12 21.78 -17.86 5.57
CA ALA A 12 20.88 -17.94 4.42
C ALA A 12 20.65 -16.56 3.73
N THR A 13 20.91 -15.45 4.42
CA THR A 13 20.61 -14.10 3.91
C THR A 13 21.77 -13.47 3.11
N LEU A 14 22.96 -14.07 3.12
CA LEU A 14 24.15 -13.50 2.46
C LEU A 14 24.47 -14.11 1.09
N ALA A 15 23.83 -15.22 0.70
CA ALA A 15 24.12 -15.88 -0.58
C ALA A 15 23.35 -15.31 -1.78
N THR A 16 22.22 -14.62 -1.56
CA THR A 16 21.36 -14.12 -2.64
C THR A 16 21.67 -12.69 -3.09
N LEU A 17 22.47 -11.94 -2.34
CA LEU A 17 22.83 -10.55 -2.69
C LEU A 17 23.98 -10.46 -3.72
N ALA A 18 24.70 -11.55 -3.99
CA ALA A 18 25.89 -11.54 -4.86
C ALA A 18 25.60 -11.75 -6.36
N VAL A 19 24.36 -12.06 -6.76
CA VAL A 19 24.02 -12.40 -8.17
C VAL A 19 23.39 -11.22 -8.94
N ALA A 20 23.00 -10.14 -8.27
CA ALA A 20 22.33 -9.00 -8.92
C ALA A 20 23.28 -7.92 -9.50
N ILE A 21 24.60 -8.03 -9.29
CA ILE A 21 25.58 -7.03 -9.77
C ILE A 21 26.41 -7.64 -10.90
N THR A 22 25.82 -7.91 -12.07
CA THR A 22 26.62 -8.20 -13.28
C THR A 22 25.96 -7.96 -14.65
N VAL A 23 24.90 -7.15 -14.76
CA VAL A 23 24.37 -6.77 -16.09
C VAL A 23 23.97 -5.30 -16.12
N ALA A 24 24.95 -4.41 -16.25
CA ALA A 24 24.72 -3.01 -16.56
C ALA A 24 25.90 -2.42 -17.38
N VAL A 25 26.24 -3.04 -18.51
CA VAL A 25 27.06 -2.39 -19.55
C VAL A 25 26.68 -2.97 -20.92
N CYS A 26 25.88 -2.22 -21.68
CA CYS A 26 25.98 -2.01 -23.14
C CYS A 26 24.61 -1.61 -23.72
N ALA A 27 24.41 -0.32 -23.98
CA ALA A 27 23.52 0.16 -25.02
C ALA A 27 24.32 1.11 -25.93
N PRO A 28 24.36 0.89 -27.25
CA PRO A 28 25.02 1.80 -28.18
C PRO A 28 24.13 3.01 -28.50
N SER A 29 24.73 4.20 -28.47
CA SER A 29 24.15 5.48 -28.87
C SER A 29 24.16 5.65 -30.40
N ALA A 30 23.05 6.11 -30.99
CA ALA A 30 22.99 6.86 -32.25
C ALA A 30 21.55 7.34 -32.55
N PRO A 31 21.33 8.32 -33.45
CA PRO A 31 22.02 9.59 -33.60
C PRO A 31 21.04 10.77 -33.53
N ALA A 32 21.62 11.97 -33.52
CA ALA A 32 20.91 13.23 -33.65
C ALA A 32 20.15 13.33 -34.97
N ASP A 33 18.92 13.85 -34.92
CA ASP A 33 18.35 14.56 -36.05
C ASP A 33 17.77 15.91 -35.63
N THR A 34 18.17 16.87 -36.44
CA THR A 34 17.91 18.30 -36.38
C THR A 34 16.56 18.54 -37.04
N ASN A 35 15.72 19.42 -36.49
CA ASN A 35 15.01 20.43 -37.30
C ASN A 35 14.39 21.52 -36.43
N SER A 36 14.80 22.74 -36.74
CA SER A 36 14.34 24.01 -36.22
C SER A 36 12.97 24.40 -36.77
N PHE A 37 12.13 25.07 -35.97
CA PHE A 37 11.35 26.24 -36.43
C PHE A 37 10.89 27.14 -35.26
N THR A 38 11.59 28.26 -35.12
CA THR A 38 11.14 29.67 -34.98
C THR A 38 9.89 30.05 -34.16
N ALA A 39 10.16 30.80 -33.08
CA ALA A 39 9.50 32.01 -32.54
C ALA A 39 8.03 32.01 -32.06
N SER A 40 7.82 32.44 -30.81
CA SER A 40 7.43 33.84 -30.52
C SER A 40 7.49 34.16 -29.02
N SER A 41 8.04 35.32 -28.70
CA SER A 41 8.08 35.97 -27.40
C SER A 41 6.71 36.55 -26.98
N GLY A 42 6.50 36.69 -25.67
CA GLY A 42 5.40 37.41 -25.04
C GLY A 42 4.71 36.52 -24.01
N GLU A 43 4.39 36.91 -22.78
CA GLU A 43 4.39 38.21 -22.13
C GLU A 43 4.27 37.93 -20.63
N VAL A 44 5.01 38.68 -19.82
CA VAL A 44 4.95 38.63 -18.36
C VAL A 44 3.69 39.38 -17.92
N SER A 45 2.75 38.70 -17.25
CA SER A 45 1.69 39.38 -16.51
C SER A 45 1.82 39.10 -15.02
N GLN A 46 2.35 40.11 -14.34
CA GLN A 46 2.31 40.31 -12.90
C GLN A 46 0.86 40.39 -12.41
N PHE A 47 0.55 39.64 -11.35
CA PHE A 47 -0.61 39.89 -10.51
C PHE A 47 -0.36 41.12 -9.62
N PRO A 48 -1.27 42.10 -9.53
CA PRO A 48 -1.19 43.12 -8.50
C PRO A 48 -1.80 42.60 -7.19
N ALA A 49 -1.05 42.82 -6.11
CA ALA A 49 -1.54 42.72 -4.74
C ALA A 49 -2.54 43.84 -4.48
N ALA A 50 -3.73 43.49 -3.97
CA ALA A 50 -4.68 44.44 -3.41
C ALA A 50 -4.74 44.28 -1.90
N SER A 51 -4.39 45.38 -1.24
CA SER A 51 -4.52 45.71 0.17
C SER A 51 -5.95 45.68 0.68
N VAL A 52 -6.16 45.21 1.91
CA VAL A 52 -7.28 45.64 2.76
C VAL A 52 -6.76 45.94 4.16
N ALA A 53 -6.97 47.19 4.57
CA ALA A 53 -6.70 47.71 5.89
C ALA A 53 -7.92 47.48 6.81
N GLU A 54 -7.62 47.01 8.03
CA GLU A 54 -7.99 47.60 9.32
C GLU A 54 -9.36 48.32 9.48
N ALA A 55 -10.23 47.79 10.36
CA ALA A 55 -11.09 48.59 11.24
C ALA A 55 -11.64 47.78 12.44
N LEU A 56 -11.04 48.05 13.60
CA LEU A 56 -11.60 48.23 14.95
C LEU A 56 -13.09 47.93 15.29
N ALA A 57 -13.23 47.35 16.49
CA ALA A 57 -14.15 47.71 17.59
C ALA A 57 -15.29 46.72 17.95
N ALA A 58 -15.12 46.10 19.13
CA ALA A 58 -16.19 45.71 20.06
C ALA A 58 -16.83 46.97 20.69
N PRO A 59 -18.01 46.94 21.36
CA PRO A 59 -18.10 46.39 22.74
C PRO A 59 -19.45 45.73 23.19
N ILE A 60 -19.33 44.82 24.18
CA ILE A 60 -20.04 44.68 25.48
C ILE A 60 -21.59 44.70 25.54
N SER A 61 -22.23 43.65 26.13
CA SER A 61 -22.98 43.71 27.42
C SER A 61 -23.69 42.41 27.88
N GLU A 62 -23.61 42.18 29.20
CA GLU A 62 -24.52 41.52 30.19
C GLU A 62 -25.07 40.10 29.94
N GLN A 63 -24.73 39.06 30.73
CA GLN A 63 -24.88 38.80 32.18
C GLN A 63 -26.33 38.59 32.65
N VAL A 64 -26.73 37.32 32.93
CA VAL A 64 -27.51 36.93 34.13
C VAL A 64 -27.25 35.45 34.47
N ALA A 65 -26.79 35.20 35.70
CA ALA A 65 -26.91 33.94 36.46
C ALA A 65 -27.87 34.17 37.63
N PRO A 66 -28.50 33.12 38.20
CA PRO A 66 -28.13 32.64 39.57
C PRO A 66 -28.33 31.10 39.71
N SER A 67 -27.94 30.33 40.73
CA SER A 67 -27.43 30.52 42.09
C SER A 67 -26.76 29.23 42.61
N GLN A 68 -25.65 29.43 43.32
CA GLN A 68 -25.04 28.73 44.46
C GLN A 68 -25.69 27.47 45.07
N THR A 69 -24.84 26.50 45.48
CA THR A 69 -24.68 26.07 46.90
C THR A 69 -23.31 25.39 47.09
N ALA A 70 -22.50 25.91 48.02
CA ALA A 70 -21.25 25.32 48.53
C ALA A 70 -21.54 24.47 49.79
N PRO A 71 -20.58 23.66 50.29
CA PRO A 71 -19.71 24.21 51.34
C PRO A 71 -18.25 23.72 51.39
N ALA A 72 -17.40 24.69 51.75
CA ALA A 72 -16.26 24.69 52.69
C ALA A 72 -14.91 23.99 52.37
N PRO A 73 -13.78 24.61 52.78
CA PRO A 73 -12.45 24.37 52.20
C PRO A 73 -11.45 23.73 53.17
N ALA A 74 -10.48 22.96 52.63
CA ALA A 74 -9.31 22.50 53.37
C ALA A 74 -8.01 23.08 52.76
N ALA A 75 -7.35 23.89 53.60
CA ALA A 75 -5.91 24.17 53.69
C ALA A 75 -5.05 24.26 52.41
N GLN A 76 -4.65 25.50 52.13
CA GLN A 76 -3.50 25.88 51.31
C GLN A 76 -2.18 25.44 51.97
N GLN A 77 -1.28 24.79 51.22
CA GLN A 77 0.15 24.88 51.44
C GLN A 77 0.75 25.65 50.26
N ALA A 78 1.27 26.83 50.56
CA ALA A 78 1.96 27.68 49.61
C ALA A 78 3.41 27.18 49.46
N GLU A 79 3.74 26.62 48.31
CA GLU A 79 5.13 26.32 47.94
C GLU A 79 5.70 27.54 47.19
N VAL A 80 6.70 28.15 47.81
CA VAL A 80 7.41 29.34 47.33
C VAL A 80 8.34 28.92 46.20
N ILE A 81 7.95 29.19 44.95
CA ILE A 81 8.82 29.03 43.78
C ILE A 81 9.61 30.32 43.60
N VAL A 82 10.90 30.27 43.96
CA VAL A 82 11.88 31.33 43.69
C VAL A 82 12.33 31.21 42.23
N PRO A 83 12.28 32.27 41.40
CA PRO A 83 12.76 32.19 40.03
C PRO A 83 14.30 32.16 40.01
N VAL A 84 14.86 31.06 39.50
CA VAL A 84 16.29 30.92 39.19
C VAL A 84 16.58 31.65 37.87
N PRO A 85 17.57 32.55 37.79
CA PRO A 85 17.92 33.22 36.55
C PRO A 85 18.58 32.24 35.56
N VAL A 86 18.00 32.13 34.36
CA VAL A 86 18.55 31.40 33.22
C VAL A 86 19.73 32.19 32.65
N VAL A 87 20.95 31.70 32.84
CA VAL A 87 22.15 32.21 32.18
C VAL A 87 22.25 31.55 30.80
N ILE A 88 22.00 32.32 29.75
CA ILE A 88 22.18 31.89 28.37
C ILE A 88 23.64 32.14 28.00
N THR A 89 24.45 31.09 27.94
CA THR A 89 25.80 31.13 27.35
C THR A 89 25.70 30.90 25.85
N PRO A 90 26.25 31.79 25.00
CA PRO A 90 26.31 31.53 23.56
C PRO A 90 27.33 30.42 23.25
N ALA A 91 26.91 29.44 22.45
CA ALA A 91 27.78 28.38 21.95
C ALA A 91 28.83 28.95 20.98
N PRO A 92 30.11 28.53 21.07
CA PRO A 92 31.12 28.92 20.10
C PRO A 92 30.90 28.23 18.75
N SER A 93 30.73 29.02 17.70
CA SER A 93 30.75 28.58 16.31
C SER A 93 32.16 28.15 15.92
N VAL A 94 32.37 26.85 15.68
CA VAL A 94 33.61 26.32 15.12
C VAL A 94 33.33 25.92 13.68
N ALA A 95 33.64 26.82 12.75
CA ALA A 95 33.74 26.52 11.34
C ALA A 95 35.07 25.79 11.08
N ALA A 96 35.02 24.46 10.91
CA ALA A 96 36.14 23.70 10.41
C ALA A 96 36.08 23.65 8.87
N PRO A 97 37.17 23.93 8.15
CA PRO A 97 37.19 23.83 6.69
C PRO A 97 37.18 22.37 6.25
N ALA A 98 36.38 22.07 5.22
CA ALA A 98 36.32 20.76 4.57
C ALA A 98 37.65 20.43 3.85
N PRO A 99 38.20 19.22 3.98
CA PRO A 99 39.36 18.80 3.20
C PRO A 99 38.95 18.51 1.76
N VAL A 100 39.54 19.25 0.81
CA VAL A 100 39.47 18.95 -0.62
C VAL A 100 40.38 17.74 -0.89
N VAL A 101 39.79 16.57 -1.09
CA VAL A 101 40.50 15.37 -1.56
C VAL A 101 40.34 15.29 -3.07
N THR A 102 41.34 15.79 -3.79
CA THR A 102 41.48 15.59 -5.23
C THR A 102 42.16 14.24 -5.46
N ALA A 103 41.39 13.18 -5.64
CA ALA A 103 41.92 11.89 -6.09
C ALA A 103 42.03 11.89 -7.63
N PRO A 104 43.16 11.46 -8.22
CA PRO A 104 43.28 11.32 -9.67
C PRO A 104 42.45 10.14 -10.18
N ALA A 105 41.80 10.32 -11.33
CA ALA A 105 41.04 9.30 -12.01
C ALA A 105 41.92 8.12 -12.46
N PRO A 106 41.49 6.86 -12.30
CA PRO A 106 42.22 5.71 -12.82
C PRO A 106 42.08 5.65 -14.35
N VAL A 107 43.22 5.62 -15.04
CA VAL A 107 43.30 5.30 -16.48
C VAL A 107 43.13 3.80 -16.64
N VAL A 108 41.97 3.36 -17.11
CA VAL A 108 41.73 1.97 -17.51
C VAL A 108 42.05 1.83 -18.99
N THR A 109 43.16 1.16 -19.31
CA THR A 109 43.49 0.73 -20.67
C THR A 109 42.74 -0.57 -20.94
N ALA A 110 41.73 -0.53 -21.82
CA ALA A 110 41.03 -1.74 -22.27
C ALA A 110 41.91 -2.52 -23.28
N PRO A 111 42.03 -3.86 -23.17
CA PRO A 111 42.63 -4.68 -24.21
C PRO A 111 41.66 -4.87 -25.38
N ALA A 112 42.22 -4.93 -26.59
CA ALA A 112 41.50 -5.19 -27.84
C ALA A 112 40.86 -6.60 -27.87
N PRO A 113 39.64 -6.77 -28.42
CA PRO A 113 39.03 -8.10 -28.55
C PRO A 113 39.70 -8.91 -29.67
N ALA A 114 40.17 -10.11 -29.33
CA ALA A 114 40.50 -11.15 -30.30
C ALA A 114 39.22 -11.90 -30.71
N ALA A 115 39.05 -12.13 -32.01
CA ALA A 115 37.93 -12.86 -32.58
C ALA A 115 37.95 -14.36 -32.20
N PRO A 116 36.81 -14.99 -31.92
CA PRO A 116 36.73 -16.44 -31.87
C PRO A 116 36.43 -16.99 -33.27
N ALA A 117 37.36 -17.81 -33.77
CA ALA A 117 37.05 -18.80 -34.78
C ALA A 117 36.82 -20.12 -34.04
N ASP A 118 35.55 -20.53 -33.90
CA ASP A 118 35.24 -21.90 -33.53
C ASP A 118 34.09 -22.39 -34.40
N VAL A 119 34.39 -23.45 -35.16
CA VAL A 119 33.52 -24.05 -36.16
C VAL A 119 33.05 -25.37 -35.56
N GLU A 120 31.80 -25.43 -35.13
CA GLU A 120 31.20 -26.69 -34.68
C GLU A 120 31.01 -27.66 -35.87
N PRO A 121 31.33 -28.95 -35.72
CA PRO A 121 31.07 -29.96 -36.75
C PRO A 121 29.58 -30.32 -36.78
N PHE A 122 28.98 -30.15 -37.96
CA PHE A 122 27.62 -30.57 -38.28
C PHE A 122 27.47 -32.10 -38.22
N ILE A 123 26.75 -32.61 -37.22
CA ILE A 123 26.36 -34.03 -37.15
C ILE A 123 24.99 -34.17 -37.84
N PRO A 124 24.87 -34.93 -38.94
CA PRO A 124 23.59 -35.15 -39.59
C PRO A 124 22.66 -36.00 -38.70
N ALA A 125 21.43 -35.53 -38.54
CA ALA A 125 20.38 -36.24 -37.81
C ALA A 125 20.02 -37.58 -38.50
N PRO A 126 19.74 -38.65 -37.74
CA PRO A 126 19.34 -39.93 -38.30
C PRO A 126 17.96 -39.85 -38.98
N PRO A 127 17.69 -40.71 -39.98
CA PRO A 127 16.42 -40.72 -40.70
C PRO A 127 15.26 -41.11 -39.78
N VAL A 128 14.17 -40.33 -39.85
CA VAL A 128 12.93 -40.55 -39.11
C VAL A 128 12.24 -41.81 -39.65
N VAL A 129 12.14 -42.83 -38.80
CA VAL A 129 11.32 -44.03 -39.06
C VAL A 129 9.86 -43.69 -38.77
N PRO A 130 8.91 -43.91 -39.70
CA PRO A 130 7.49 -43.67 -39.44
C PRO A 130 6.99 -44.62 -38.34
N ALA A 131 6.38 -44.04 -37.30
CA ALA A 131 5.72 -44.84 -36.25
C ALA A 131 4.49 -45.58 -36.84
N PRO A 132 4.23 -46.84 -36.44
CA PRO A 132 3.08 -47.60 -36.92
C PRO A 132 1.78 -46.92 -36.49
N GLN A 133 0.86 -46.74 -37.44
CA GLN A 133 -0.48 -46.22 -37.19
C GLN A 133 -1.26 -47.22 -36.31
N ALA A 134 -1.61 -46.78 -35.09
CA ALA A 134 -2.50 -47.52 -34.22
C ALA A 134 -3.90 -47.56 -34.84
N THR A 135 -4.38 -48.77 -35.14
CA THR A 135 -5.74 -49.01 -35.60
C THR A 135 -6.69 -48.89 -34.40
N ILE A 136 -7.58 -47.90 -34.43
CA ILE A 136 -8.58 -47.68 -33.37
C ILE A 136 -9.71 -48.70 -33.55
N PRO A 137 -10.03 -49.53 -32.55
CA PRO A 137 -11.17 -50.46 -32.65
C PRO A 137 -12.50 -49.70 -32.67
N PRO A 138 -13.57 -50.28 -33.24
CA PRO A 138 -14.89 -49.65 -33.28
C PRO A 138 -15.43 -49.47 -31.86
N SER A 139 -15.88 -48.25 -31.55
CA SER A 139 -16.50 -47.89 -30.28
C SER A 139 -17.76 -48.71 -30.04
N THR A 140 -17.71 -49.56 -29.02
CA THR A 140 -18.89 -50.20 -28.43
C THR A 140 -19.74 -49.12 -27.77
N VAL A 141 -20.99 -48.98 -28.21
CA VAL A 141 -21.96 -48.05 -27.61
C VAL A 141 -22.19 -48.45 -26.15
N ALA A 142 -21.79 -47.56 -25.23
CA ALA A 142 -22.03 -47.72 -23.80
C ALA A 142 -23.54 -47.63 -23.48
N PRO A 143 -24.05 -48.38 -22.50
CA PRO A 143 -25.44 -48.29 -22.08
C PRO A 143 -25.79 -46.87 -21.65
N ALA A 144 -26.97 -46.40 -22.04
CA ALA A 144 -27.49 -45.08 -21.67
C ALA A 144 -27.41 -44.88 -20.15
N ALA A 145 -26.62 -43.89 -19.74
CA ALA A 145 -26.57 -43.44 -18.36
C ALA A 145 -27.94 -42.89 -17.95
N PRO A 146 -28.43 -43.19 -16.73
CA PRO A 146 -29.69 -42.65 -16.25
C PRO A 146 -29.62 -41.12 -16.24
N GLU A 147 -30.69 -40.52 -16.76
CA GLU A 147 -30.91 -39.07 -16.81
C GLU A 147 -30.67 -38.45 -15.42
N PRO A 148 -29.76 -37.45 -15.30
CA PRO A 148 -29.53 -36.81 -14.01
C PRO A 148 -30.82 -36.14 -13.57
N ALA A 149 -31.32 -36.53 -12.40
CA ALA A 149 -32.43 -35.83 -11.77
C ALA A 149 -32.09 -34.33 -11.67
N PRO A 150 -33.04 -33.42 -11.94
CA PRO A 150 -32.79 -31.99 -11.85
C PRO A 150 -32.31 -31.66 -10.44
N ILE A 151 -31.04 -31.28 -10.34
CA ILE A 151 -30.51 -30.67 -9.12
C ILE A 151 -31.27 -29.37 -8.93
N THR A 152 -32.13 -29.34 -7.91
CA THR A 152 -32.73 -28.09 -7.45
C THR A 152 -31.55 -27.18 -7.07
N PRO A 153 -31.48 -25.94 -7.60
CA PRO A 153 -30.44 -24.99 -7.18
C PRO A 153 -30.44 -24.97 -5.67
N THR A 154 -29.30 -25.29 -5.06
CA THR A 154 -29.14 -25.09 -3.63
C THR A 154 -29.28 -23.58 -3.44
N GLU A 155 -30.32 -23.20 -2.70
CA GLU A 155 -30.54 -21.82 -2.28
C GLU A 155 -29.20 -21.27 -1.77
N PRO A 156 -28.73 -20.10 -2.24
CA PRO A 156 -27.50 -19.52 -1.73
C PRO A 156 -27.64 -19.49 -0.20
N SER A 157 -26.66 -20.07 0.50
CA SER A 157 -26.60 -20.02 1.97
C SER A 157 -26.97 -18.61 2.36
N THR A 158 -28.05 -18.48 3.14
CA THR A 158 -28.50 -17.19 3.67
C THR A 158 -27.28 -16.39 4.10
N PRO A 159 -27.14 -15.11 3.69
CA PRO A 159 -26.06 -14.27 4.17
C PRO A 159 -25.97 -14.46 5.67
N HIS A 160 -24.79 -14.76 6.19
CA HIS A 160 -24.55 -14.87 7.61
C HIS A 160 -24.66 -13.45 8.20
N VAL A 161 -25.89 -12.93 8.26
CA VAL A 161 -26.23 -11.74 9.03
C VAL A 161 -26.13 -12.18 10.47
N SER A 162 -24.92 -12.14 11.04
CA SER A 162 -24.80 -12.21 12.49
C SER A 162 -25.59 -11.01 13.00
N PRO A 163 -26.65 -11.22 13.81
CA PRO A 163 -27.60 -10.18 14.18
C PRO A 163 -27.00 -9.04 15.01
N ASP A 164 -25.72 -9.15 15.39
CA ASP A 164 -25.00 -8.21 16.25
C ASP A 164 -24.10 -7.22 15.48
N PHE A 165 -24.05 -7.27 14.15
CA PHE A 165 -23.21 -6.35 13.37
C PHE A 165 -23.96 -5.09 12.91
N PRO A 166 -23.32 -3.91 12.95
CA PRO A 166 -23.95 -2.68 12.51
C PRO A 166 -24.26 -2.75 11.01
N VAL A 167 -25.53 -2.52 10.68
CA VAL A 167 -26.06 -2.47 9.30
C VAL A 167 -25.77 -1.11 8.63
N SER A 168 -25.22 -0.15 9.39
CA SER A 168 -24.75 1.17 8.93
C SER A 168 -24.07 1.93 10.07
N GLY A 169 -23.16 2.86 9.75
CA GLY A 169 -22.56 3.79 10.73
C GLY A 169 -21.13 3.42 11.15
N LEU A 170 -20.70 3.90 12.32
CA LEU A 170 -19.36 3.62 12.84
C LEU A 170 -19.25 2.16 13.28
N TYR A 171 -18.44 1.38 12.58
CA TYR A 171 -18.00 0.07 13.00
C TYR A 171 -16.69 0.21 13.78
N THR A 172 -16.58 -0.48 14.91
CA THR A 172 -15.34 -0.57 15.70
C THR A 172 -15.01 -2.04 15.85
N PHE A 173 -13.76 -2.42 15.59
CA PHE A 173 -13.33 -3.80 15.77
C PHE A 173 -13.54 -4.24 17.23
N PRO A 174 -13.83 -5.54 17.48
CA PRO A 174 -13.95 -6.07 18.85
C PRO A 174 -12.72 -5.85 19.73
N ASP A 175 -11.54 -5.65 19.12
CA ASP A 175 -10.30 -5.36 19.82
C ASP A 175 -10.16 -3.89 20.25
N GLY A 176 -11.07 -3.01 19.80
CA GLY A 176 -11.10 -1.60 20.16
C GLY A 176 -9.91 -0.80 19.63
N HIS A 177 -9.27 -1.22 18.53
CA HIS A 177 -8.09 -0.51 18.00
C HIS A 177 -8.39 0.33 16.77
N ILE A 178 -9.29 -0.13 15.91
CA ILE A 178 -9.61 0.52 14.63
C ILE A 178 -11.12 0.70 14.55
N SER A 179 -11.53 1.84 14.01
CA SER A 179 -12.91 2.10 13.61
C SER A 179 -12.97 2.65 12.18
N PHE A 180 -14.10 2.45 11.52
CA PHE A 180 -14.40 3.02 10.21
C PHE A 180 -15.90 3.22 10.02
N LEU A 181 -16.31 4.10 9.11
CA LEU A 181 -17.71 4.33 8.76
C LEU A 181 -18.14 3.37 7.65
N LEU A 182 -19.15 2.55 7.92
CA LEU A 182 -19.82 1.73 6.92
C LEU A 182 -20.74 2.58 6.05
N PRO A 183 -20.60 2.51 4.70
CA PRO A 183 -21.57 3.08 3.77
C PRO A 183 -22.99 2.56 4.02
N ALA A 184 -23.98 3.39 3.71
CA ALA A 184 -25.38 3.02 3.90
C ALA A 184 -25.74 1.79 3.03
N GLY A 185 -26.39 0.81 3.65
CA GLY A 185 -26.79 -0.45 2.99
C GLY A 185 -25.71 -1.53 2.98
N TRP A 186 -24.49 -1.22 3.42
CA TRP A 186 -23.40 -2.19 3.53
C TRP A 186 -23.36 -2.84 4.92
N THR A 187 -22.79 -4.03 5.00
CA THR A 187 -22.64 -4.78 6.25
C THR A 187 -21.20 -5.20 6.46
N ALA A 188 -20.79 -5.35 7.72
CA ALA A 188 -19.52 -5.96 8.09
C ALA A 188 -19.77 -7.31 8.76
N GLN A 189 -18.98 -8.33 8.41
CA GLN A 189 -18.92 -9.59 9.14
C GLN A 189 -17.51 -9.81 9.65
N THR A 190 -17.39 -10.13 10.93
CA THR A 190 -16.10 -10.30 11.57
C THR A 190 -15.71 -11.77 11.64
N GLU A 191 -14.49 -12.10 11.22
CA GLU A 191 -13.84 -13.38 11.44
C GLU A 191 -12.64 -13.19 12.36
N VAL A 192 -12.55 -14.02 13.40
CA VAL A 192 -11.37 -14.06 14.27
C VAL A 192 -10.47 -15.18 13.78
N ILE A 193 -9.27 -14.84 13.33
CA ILE A 193 -8.28 -15.83 12.89
C ILE A 193 -7.54 -16.32 14.14
N PRO A 194 -7.63 -17.62 14.49
CA PRO A 194 -7.02 -18.18 15.69
C PRO A 194 -5.52 -18.43 15.48
N MET A 195 -4.77 -17.36 15.20
CA MET A 195 -3.32 -17.43 14.98
C MET A 195 -2.59 -16.59 16.02
N ASP A 196 -2.03 -17.26 17.02
CA ASP A 196 -1.20 -16.65 18.06
C ASP A 196 0.28 -16.71 17.62
N PHE A 197 0.68 -15.78 16.75
CA PHE A 197 2.03 -15.74 16.19
C PHE A 197 3.13 -15.58 17.26
N TYR A 198 2.80 -14.93 18.39
CA TYR A 198 3.78 -14.53 19.40
C TYR A 198 3.61 -15.21 20.77
N GLY A 199 2.56 -16.01 20.96
CA GLY A 199 2.24 -16.61 22.25
C GLY A 199 1.71 -15.61 23.28
N ASP A 200 1.28 -14.42 22.84
CA ASP A 200 0.85 -13.31 23.68
C ASP A 200 -0.68 -13.14 23.72
N GLY A 201 -1.40 -14.04 23.04
CA GLY A 201 -2.86 -14.08 23.03
C GLY A 201 -3.51 -13.03 22.14
N ARG A 202 -2.74 -12.23 21.40
CA ARG A 202 -3.30 -11.31 20.40
C ARG A 202 -3.80 -12.09 19.20
N GLN A 203 -4.93 -11.65 18.65
CA GLN A 203 -5.61 -12.31 17.54
C GLN A 203 -5.70 -11.36 16.36
N THR A 204 -5.63 -11.92 15.15
CA THR A 204 -6.00 -11.19 13.94
C THR A 204 -7.51 -11.24 13.80
N VAL A 205 -8.10 -10.08 13.56
CA VAL A 205 -9.54 -9.93 13.36
C VAL A 205 -9.77 -9.32 11.99
N ASP A 206 -10.47 -10.05 11.12
CA ASP A 206 -10.82 -9.65 9.77
C ASP A 206 -12.27 -9.16 9.77
N ALA A 207 -12.52 -8.01 9.16
CA ALA A 207 -13.84 -7.47 8.86
C ALA A 207 -14.06 -7.52 7.35
N HIS A 208 -14.89 -8.48 6.93
CA HIS A 208 -15.35 -8.64 5.56
C HIS A 208 -16.54 -7.71 5.32
N ILE A 209 -16.41 -6.82 4.34
CA ILE A 209 -17.41 -5.79 4.07
C ILE A 209 -18.20 -6.19 2.84
N TYR A 210 -19.52 -6.28 2.99
CA TYR A 210 -20.44 -6.69 1.94
C TYR A 210 -21.31 -5.51 1.52
N ASP A 211 -21.51 -5.35 0.21
CA ASP A 211 -22.43 -4.38 -0.34
C ASP A 211 -23.91 -4.80 -0.18
N GLU A 212 -24.83 -3.96 -0.65
CA GLU A 212 -26.27 -4.23 -0.61
C GLU A 212 -26.72 -5.48 -1.39
N THR A 213 -25.87 -6.00 -2.28
CA THR A 213 -26.12 -7.24 -3.04
C THR A 213 -25.60 -8.49 -2.32
N GLY A 214 -24.85 -8.31 -1.25
CA GLY A 214 -24.15 -9.39 -0.53
C GLY A 214 -22.80 -9.76 -1.15
N THR A 215 -22.25 -8.93 -2.03
CA THR A 215 -20.91 -9.13 -2.60
C THR A 215 -19.86 -8.57 -1.65
N GLU A 216 -18.79 -9.32 -1.36
CA GLU A 216 -17.68 -8.82 -0.56
C GLU A 216 -16.87 -7.80 -1.35
N VAL A 217 -16.83 -6.55 -0.90
CA VAL A 217 -16.23 -5.41 -1.61
C VAL A 217 -14.99 -4.85 -0.93
N ALA A 218 -14.74 -5.18 0.33
CA ALA A 218 -13.52 -4.78 1.02
C ALA A 218 -13.15 -5.74 2.16
N LEU A 219 -11.86 -5.75 2.48
CA LEU A 219 -11.31 -6.40 3.66
C LEU A 219 -10.55 -5.37 4.47
N ILE A 220 -10.94 -5.23 5.74
CA ILE A 220 -10.19 -4.49 6.75
C ILE A 220 -9.80 -5.47 7.84
N ALA A 221 -8.56 -5.48 8.28
CA ALA A 221 -8.09 -6.36 9.34
C ALA A 221 -7.33 -5.58 10.41
N SER A 222 -7.44 -6.04 11.65
CA SER A 222 -6.70 -5.55 12.82
C SER A 222 -5.91 -6.68 13.46
N GLY A 223 -4.77 -6.36 14.06
CA GLY A 223 -3.91 -7.36 14.70
C GLY A 223 -3.27 -8.34 13.72
N VAL A 224 -3.09 -7.94 12.45
CA VAL A 224 -2.40 -8.74 11.44
C VAL A 224 -0.93 -8.90 11.82
N TYR A 225 -0.39 -10.09 11.60
CA TYR A 225 1.04 -10.36 11.79
C TYR A 225 1.62 -10.99 10.53
N GLY A 226 2.72 -10.41 10.05
CA GLY A 226 3.38 -10.88 8.85
C GLY A 226 4.37 -9.87 8.30
N GLY A 227 4.90 -10.19 7.13
CA GLY A 227 5.65 -9.29 6.29
C GLY A 227 5.26 -9.54 4.85
N VAL A 228 5.46 -8.55 4.01
CA VAL A 228 5.28 -8.69 2.58
C VAL A 228 6.62 -8.56 1.88
N VAL A 229 6.67 -9.03 0.64
CA VAL A 229 7.80 -8.79 -0.24
C VAL A 229 7.29 -7.93 -1.38
N ALA A 230 7.88 -6.75 -1.54
CA ALA A 230 7.61 -5.88 -2.68
C ALA A 230 8.60 -6.20 -3.82
N GLY A 231 8.11 -6.22 -5.05
CA GLY A 231 8.91 -6.33 -6.27
C GLY A 231 8.93 -5.01 -7.06
N PRO A 232 9.83 -4.83 -8.03
CA PRO A 232 9.87 -3.62 -8.85
C PRO A 232 8.62 -3.52 -9.74
N VAL A 233 8.07 -2.31 -9.86
CA VAL A 233 6.92 -1.98 -10.73
C VAL A 233 7.08 -0.57 -11.30
N ASN A 234 6.43 -0.32 -12.44
CA ASN A 234 6.18 1.03 -12.91
C ASN A 234 4.78 1.47 -12.47
N ARG A 235 4.70 2.38 -11.49
CA ARG A 235 3.43 2.82 -10.90
C ARG A 235 2.88 4.07 -11.57
N THR A 236 1.56 4.12 -11.73
CA THR A 236 0.80 5.35 -11.95
C THR A 236 -0.29 5.47 -10.91
N ILE A 237 -0.28 6.55 -10.14
CA ILE A 237 -1.30 6.87 -9.13
C ILE A 237 -2.45 7.57 -9.84
N LEU A 238 -3.64 6.99 -9.69
CA LEU A 238 -4.86 7.44 -10.37
C LEU A 238 -5.72 8.31 -9.44
N ASP A 239 -5.71 8.01 -8.14
CA ASP A 239 -6.35 8.79 -7.10
C ASP A 239 -5.62 8.56 -5.77
N SER A 240 -5.59 9.57 -4.90
CA SER A 240 -5.03 9.43 -3.57
C SER A 240 -5.56 10.48 -2.60
N GLN A 241 -5.52 10.16 -1.32
CA GLN A 241 -5.87 11.07 -0.24
C GLN A 241 -5.10 10.67 1.02
N GLN A 242 -4.34 11.62 1.58
CA GLN A 242 -3.71 11.42 2.88
C GLN A 242 -4.78 11.26 3.97
N LEU A 243 -4.61 10.27 4.85
CA LEU A 243 -5.46 10.09 6.02
C LEU A 243 -5.01 11.00 7.15
N THR A 244 -5.96 11.48 7.97
CA THR A 244 -5.65 12.38 9.09
C THR A 244 -5.72 11.70 10.45
N ASN A 245 -6.43 10.57 10.54
CA ASN A 245 -6.78 9.93 11.82
C ASN A 245 -6.25 8.49 11.92
N PHE A 246 -5.48 8.05 10.94
CA PHE A 246 -5.01 6.67 10.83
C PHE A 246 -3.66 6.63 10.15
N ASP A 247 -2.60 6.86 10.94
CA ASP A 247 -1.22 6.82 10.47
C ASP A 247 -0.55 5.49 10.83
N ASN A 248 0.34 5.04 9.95
CA ASN A 248 1.28 3.97 10.23
C ASN A 248 2.27 4.41 11.31
N ARG A 249 2.79 3.46 12.10
CA ARG A 249 3.82 3.72 13.13
C ARG A 249 5.01 4.52 12.59
N ASP A 250 5.40 4.24 11.35
CA ASP A 250 6.60 4.81 10.74
C ASP A 250 6.30 6.04 9.84
N GLY A 251 5.06 6.55 9.83
CA GLY A 251 4.71 7.78 9.13
C GLY A 251 3.27 7.82 8.61
N VAL A 252 2.99 8.83 7.79
CA VAL A 252 1.64 9.06 7.27
C VAL A 252 1.13 7.93 6.40
N SER A 253 -0.18 7.72 6.45
CA SER A 253 -0.88 6.78 5.58
C SER A 253 -1.74 7.49 4.55
N ASN A 254 -1.94 6.85 3.40
CA ASN A 254 -2.70 7.39 2.30
C ASN A 254 -3.71 6.35 1.82
N PHE A 255 -4.95 6.77 1.62
CA PHE A 255 -5.79 6.11 0.62
C PHE A 255 -5.13 6.28 -0.76
N ALA A 256 -5.07 5.21 -1.54
CA ALA A 256 -4.57 5.25 -2.90
C ALA A 256 -5.32 4.28 -3.81
N PHE A 257 -5.56 4.74 -5.04
CA PHE A 257 -5.91 3.92 -6.20
C PHE A 257 -4.83 4.09 -7.26
N PHE A 258 -4.17 3.02 -7.66
CA PHE A 258 -3.09 3.07 -8.64
C PHE A 258 -3.08 1.83 -9.53
N LYS A 259 -2.38 1.96 -10.66
CA LYS A 259 -1.99 0.82 -11.49
C LYS A 259 -0.49 0.57 -11.37
N ASP A 260 -0.11 -0.69 -11.31
CA ASP A 260 1.26 -1.18 -11.33
C ASP A 260 1.48 -2.00 -12.61
N GLU A 261 2.47 -1.60 -13.40
CA GLU A 261 2.96 -2.33 -14.56
C GLU A 261 4.22 -3.11 -14.18
N TYR A 262 4.20 -4.43 -14.35
CA TYR A 262 5.31 -5.28 -13.92
C TYR A 262 6.37 -5.40 -15.02
N PRO A 263 7.65 -5.06 -14.77
CA PRO A 263 8.68 -4.99 -15.81
C PRO A 263 9.07 -6.37 -16.37
N PHE A 264 8.81 -7.44 -15.61
CA PHE A 264 9.09 -8.82 -16.04
C PHE A 264 7.93 -9.46 -16.81
N ASP A 265 6.75 -8.82 -16.81
CA ASP A 265 5.60 -9.22 -17.63
C ASP A 265 4.75 -7.98 -17.94
N PRO A 266 5.08 -7.24 -19.02
CA PRO A 266 4.40 -5.98 -19.35
C PRO A 266 2.93 -6.18 -19.78
N ALA A 267 2.49 -7.43 -20.00
CA ALA A 267 1.08 -7.73 -20.20
C ALA A 267 0.28 -7.75 -18.88
N VAL A 268 0.96 -7.75 -17.73
CA VAL A 268 0.37 -7.78 -16.39
C VAL A 268 0.35 -6.37 -15.82
N THR A 269 -0.71 -5.64 -16.13
CA THR A 269 -1.12 -4.46 -15.36
C THR A 269 -2.02 -4.91 -14.23
N ARG A 270 -1.74 -4.42 -13.00
CA ARG A 270 -2.59 -4.68 -11.84
C ARG A 270 -3.06 -3.39 -11.21
N TYR A 271 -4.34 -3.37 -10.87
CA TYR A 271 -4.96 -2.28 -10.13
C TYR A 271 -5.03 -2.64 -8.65
N PHE A 272 -4.88 -1.62 -7.80
CA PHE A 272 -4.99 -1.74 -6.37
C PHE A 272 -5.73 -0.52 -5.81
N MET A 273 -6.65 -0.76 -4.88
CA MET A 273 -7.30 0.26 -4.07
C MET A 273 -7.18 -0.12 -2.59
N GLY A 274 -6.64 0.78 -1.77
CA GLY A 274 -6.48 0.53 -0.34
C GLY A 274 -5.76 1.65 0.39
N VAL A 275 -5.48 1.42 1.66
CA VAL A 275 -4.65 2.30 2.48
C VAL A 275 -3.22 1.79 2.47
N VAL A 276 -2.27 2.67 2.16
CA VAL A 276 -0.84 2.36 2.02
C VAL A 276 0.02 3.33 2.82
N THR A 277 1.24 2.91 3.13
CA THR A 277 2.28 3.79 3.71
C THR A 277 2.83 4.74 2.65
N ASN A 278 3.42 5.86 3.09
CA ASN A 278 3.96 6.88 2.19
C ASN A 278 5.05 6.36 1.22
N GLU A 279 5.76 5.29 1.56
CA GLU A 279 6.78 4.69 0.68
C GLU A 279 6.19 4.15 -0.64
N PHE A 280 4.90 3.81 -0.65
CA PHE A 280 4.18 3.37 -1.85
C PHE A 280 3.59 4.52 -2.68
N MET A 281 3.80 5.78 -2.28
CA MET A 281 3.32 6.94 -3.02
C MET A 281 4.33 7.46 -4.07
N THR A 282 5.34 6.65 -4.41
CA THR A 282 6.27 6.93 -5.50
C THR A 282 5.63 6.49 -6.82
N GLU A 283 5.69 7.35 -7.85
CA GLU A 283 5.30 7.02 -9.23
C GLU A 283 6.51 6.64 -10.09
N GLY A 284 6.26 5.95 -11.20
CA GLY A 284 7.29 5.63 -12.19
C GLY A 284 8.03 4.31 -11.90
N PRO A 285 9.12 4.03 -12.64
CA PRO A 285 9.79 2.73 -12.67
C PRO A 285 10.61 2.39 -11.41
N GLU A 286 10.86 3.38 -10.55
CA GLU A 286 11.55 3.20 -9.26
C GLU A 286 10.59 2.74 -8.14
N SER A 287 9.34 2.47 -8.49
CA SER A 287 8.31 2.08 -7.54
C SER A 287 8.41 0.60 -7.17
N ALA A 288 7.87 0.26 -6.00
CA ALA A 288 7.77 -1.11 -5.53
C ALA A 288 6.29 -1.50 -5.39
N SER A 289 5.95 -2.74 -5.76
CA SER A 289 4.59 -3.28 -5.70
C SER A 289 4.03 -3.08 -4.31
N ALA A 290 2.88 -2.42 -4.25
CA ALA A 290 2.33 -1.96 -2.99
C ALA A 290 1.44 -3.02 -2.35
N HIS A 291 1.19 -2.79 -1.08
CA HIS A 291 0.39 -3.65 -0.24
C HIS A 291 -0.19 -2.79 0.88
N SER A 292 -1.29 -3.24 1.47
CA SER A 292 -2.03 -2.47 2.47
C SER A 292 -1.56 -2.72 3.92
N PHE A 293 -0.33 -3.16 4.16
CA PHE A 293 0.07 -3.51 5.53
C PHE A 293 0.61 -2.28 6.26
N LEU A 294 -0.07 -1.92 7.35
CA LEU A 294 0.24 -0.75 8.15
C LEU A 294 0.60 -1.20 9.56
N ILE A 295 1.78 -0.88 10.04
CA ILE A 295 2.23 -1.21 11.39
C ILE A 295 1.53 -0.28 12.40
N MET A 296 0.97 -0.87 13.46
CA MET A 296 0.25 -0.18 14.53
C MET A 296 0.78 -0.62 15.91
N GLY A 297 0.28 0.00 16.98
CA GLY A 297 0.68 -0.35 18.36
C GLY A 297 0.31 -1.79 18.79
N ASN A 298 -0.78 -2.34 18.25
CA ASN A 298 -1.29 -3.68 18.56
C ASN A 298 -0.85 -4.77 17.55
N GLY A 299 -0.14 -4.41 16.49
CA GLY A 299 0.24 -5.34 15.43
C GLY A 299 0.33 -4.63 14.08
N ALA A 300 -0.37 -5.13 13.08
CA ALA A 300 -0.57 -4.42 11.82
C ALA A 300 -2.05 -4.41 11.41
N SER A 301 -2.39 -3.53 10.48
CA SER A 301 -3.66 -3.48 9.80
C SER A 301 -3.49 -3.76 8.32
N ILE A 302 -4.56 -4.28 7.71
CA ILE A 302 -4.78 -4.29 6.27
C ILE A 302 -6.09 -3.54 6.01
N ALA A 303 -6.16 -2.71 4.97
CA ALA A 303 -7.39 -2.06 4.55
C ALA A 303 -7.44 -1.87 3.03
N ARG A 304 -8.10 -2.79 2.31
CA ARG A 304 -8.14 -2.77 0.84
C ARG A 304 -9.53 -3.10 0.31
N ALA A 305 -9.81 -2.62 -0.90
CA ALA A 305 -10.96 -3.09 -1.65
C ALA A 305 -10.71 -4.51 -2.21
N ASN A 306 -11.77 -5.30 -2.29
CA ASN A 306 -11.82 -6.50 -3.10
C ASN A 306 -12.40 -6.10 -4.46
N MET A 307 -11.52 -5.98 -5.46
CA MET A 307 -11.87 -5.54 -6.80
C MET A 307 -11.22 -6.44 -7.85
N GLU A 308 -11.70 -6.35 -9.10
CA GLU A 308 -11.01 -6.95 -10.23
C GLU A 308 -9.65 -6.27 -10.40
N VAL A 309 -8.57 -7.03 -10.21
CA VAL A 309 -7.20 -6.48 -10.29
C VAL A 309 -6.71 -6.37 -11.72
N SER A 310 -7.28 -7.15 -12.65
CA SER A 310 -6.88 -7.19 -14.05
C SER A 310 -7.92 -6.50 -14.92
N MET A 311 -7.92 -5.17 -14.88
CA MET A 311 -8.80 -4.31 -15.67
C MET A 311 -8.07 -3.74 -16.89
N THR A 312 -8.82 -3.37 -17.93
CA THR A 312 -8.30 -2.43 -18.94
C THR A 312 -8.30 -1.01 -18.37
N VAL A 313 -7.53 -0.11 -18.99
CA VAL A 313 -7.52 1.31 -18.61
C VAL A 313 -8.91 1.93 -18.69
N GLU A 314 -9.68 1.59 -19.72
CA GLU A 314 -11.04 2.07 -19.93
C GLU A 314 -12.00 1.55 -18.84
N SER A 315 -11.90 0.27 -18.49
CA SER A 315 -12.72 -0.33 -17.43
C SER A 315 -12.39 0.26 -16.06
N ALA A 316 -11.10 0.51 -15.77
CA ALA A 316 -10.70 1.14 -14.51
C ALA A 316 -11.22 2.59 -14.41
N ALA A 317 -11.10 3.36 -15.50
CA ALA A 317 -11.64 4.72 -15.55
C ALA A 317 -13.17 4.73 -15.36
N ALA A 318 -13.89 3.82 -16.02
CA ALA A 318 -15.34 3.69 -15.82
C ALA A 318 -15.72 3.26 -14.40
N TRP A 319 -14.91 2.42 -13.77
CA TRP A 319 -15.14 1.99 -12.39
C TRP A 319 -14.92 3.12 -11.37
N MET A 320 -13.95 4.01 -11.59
CA MET A 320 -13.73 5.19 -10.74
C MET A 320 -14.94 6.13 -10.71
N GLU A 321 -15.74 6.16 -11.78
CA GLU A 321 -16.98 6.96 -11.85
C GLU A 321 -18.20 6.27 -11.21
N SER A 322 -18.04 5.04 -10.72
CA SER A 322 -19.13 4.28 -10.11
C SER A 322 -19.44 4.71 -8.68
N GLU A 323 -20.68 4.49 -8.25
CA GLU A 323 -21.08 4.67 -6.85
C GLU A 323 -20.29 3.75 -5.92
N GLN A 324 -19.96 2.53 -6.35
CA GLN A 324 -19.18 1.57 -5.59
C GLN A 324 -17.79 2.13 -5.26
N TYR A 325 -17.10 2.74 -6.24
CA TYR A 325 -15.81 3.38 -6.02
C TYR A 325 -15.90 4.51 -4.99
N SER A 326 -16.90 5.38 -5.12
CA SER A 326 -17.12 6.47 -4.17
C SER A 326 -17.36 5.96 -2.74
N LYS A 327 -18.19 4.91 -2.58
CA LYS A 327 -18.44 4.25 -1.28
C LYS A 327 -17.17 3.61 -0.71
N LEU A 328 -16.37 2.91 -1.53
CA LEU A 328 -15.09 2.32 -1.10
C LEU A 328 -14.09 3.38 -0.67
N LYS A 329 -13.97 4.48 -1.42
CA LYS A 329 -13.10 5.60 -1.06
C LYS A 329 -13.54 6.22 0.26
N ALA A 330 -14.84 6.45 0.45
CA ALA A 330 -15.39 6.94 1.71
C ALA A 330 -15.11 5.99 2.89
N LEU A 331 -15.33 4.68 2.71
CA LEU A 331 -15.01 3.65 3.70
C LEU A 331 -13.52 3.71 4.11
N LEU A 332 -12.61 3.62 3.12
CA LEU A 332 -11.17 3.57 3.38
C LEU A 332 -10.60 4.89 3.92
N THR A 333 -11.16 6.03 3.54
CA THR A 333 -10.75 7.34 4.08
C THR A 333 -11.33 7.66 5.45
N SER A 334 -12.33 6.89 5.90
CA SER A 334 -12.93 7.03 7.24
C SER A 334 -12.20 6.27 8.35
N LEU A 335 -11.14 5.53 8.00
CA LEU A 335 -10.35 4.79 8.97
C LEU A 335 -9.78 5.73 10.04
N GLN A 336 -9.88 5.28 11.28
CA GLN A 336 -9.36 5.97 12.45
C GLN A 336 -8.98 4.97 13.54
N TYR A 337 -8.07 5.37 14.41
CA TYR A 337 -7.89 4.69 15.69
C TYR A 337 -9.15 4.84 16.55
N ALA A 338 -9.58 3.76 17.19
CA ALA A 338 -10.69 3.81 18.14
C ALA A 338 -10.24 4.52 19.44
N GLU A 339 -11.15 5.27 20.07
CA GLU A 339 -10.93 5.97 21.34
C GLU A 339 -11.07 5.05 22.56
#